data_AF-A0A4R8R3T0-F1
#
_entry.id   AF-A0A4R8R3T0-F1
#
_cell.length_a   1.000
_cell.length_b   1.000
_cell.length_c   1.000
_cell.angle_alpha   90.00
_cell.angle_beta   90.00
_cell.angle_gamma   90.00
#
_symmetry.space_group_name_H-M   'P 1'
#
loop_
_entity.id
_entity.type
_entity.pdbx_description
1 polymer ?
#
loop_
_entity_poly.entity_id
_entity_poly.type
_entity_poly.pdbx_seq_one_letter_code
_entity_poly.pdbx_strand_id
1 'polypeptide(L)'
;MQITATDVPSAARFYSETLELPVELDAESATVHIGESTLTMVPGPAYHGAHHIAFTIPAGSLTPAKQWLSQRVTLQTDGQWHDEFDCAPNWQARSLYFAGPDDAVLELIERNILDNRIEHPFDVGDIRSLSEVGFGVSDVLRAQALMHDTLGLLPFGQPGPGFGPVGDHDGLFILVPTDITWRPENRVPPAAAPTVVTADVPTSLRIGEHYLVQPQ
;
A
#
# COMPACT_ATOMS: atom_id res chain seq x y z
N MET A 1 5.24 1.19 -8.96
CA MET A 1 4.40 2.36 -8.58
C MET A 1 5.31 3.58 -8.41
N GLN A 2 4.81 4.79 -8.68
CA GLN A 2 5.51 6.06 -8.43
C GLN A 2 4.66 6.98 -7.54
N ILE A 3 5.29 7.61 -6.53
CA ILE A 3 4.67 8.57 -5.61
C ILE A 3 5.50 9.84 -5.45
N THR A 4 4.85 10.90 -4.99
CA THR A 4 5.55 12.11 -4.51
C THR A 4 6.11 11.89 -3.11
N ALA A 5 7.36 12.31 -2.90
CA ALA A 5 7.98 12.44 -1.58
C ALA A 5 8.44 13.88 -1.35
N THR A 6 8.24 14.40 -0.13
CA THR A 6 8.67 15.78 0.20
C THR A 6 10.17 15.89 0.47
N ASP A 7 10.79 14.78 0.89
CA ASP A 7 12.25 14.63 1.07
C ASP A 7 12.68 13.22 0.62
N VAL A 8 13.10 13.11 -0.65
CA VAL A 8 13.51 11.84 -1.27
C VAL A 8 14.69 11.18 -0.55
N PRO A 9 15.80 11.87 -0.21
CA PRO A 9 16.90 11.26 0.54
C PRO A 9 16.48 10.72 1.92
N SER A 10 15.65 11.45 2.67
CA SER A 10 15.18 10.96 3.97
C SER A 10 14.23 9.78 3.81
N ALA A 11 13.34 9.81 2.83
CA ALA A 11 12.46 8.69 2.52
C ALA A 11 13.26 7.44 2.10
N ALA A 12 14.27 7.60 1.25
CA ALA A 12 15.18 6.53 0.83
C ALA A 12 15.86 5.86 2.03
N ARG A 13 16.39 6.65 2.98
CA ARG A 13 17.00 6.11 4.22
C ARG A 13 16.02 5.33 5.08
N PHE A 14 14.76 5.77 5.16
CA PHE A 14 13.75 4.98 5.87
C PHE A 14 13.63 3.57 5.27
N TYR A 15 13.46 3.47 3.94
CA TYR A 15 13.34 2.17 3.30
C TYR A 15 14.63 1.33 3.39
N SER A 16 15.80 1.95 3.19
CA SER A 16 17.08 1.23 3.16
C SER A 16 17.68 0.91 4.53
N GLU A 17 17.55 1.80 5.51
CA GLU A 17 18.17 1.67 6.84
C GLU A 17 17.19 1.21 7.90
N THR A 18 15.91 1.62 7.82
CA THR A 18 14.88 1.21 8.81
C THR A 18 14.22 -0.09 8.40
N LEU A 19 13.76 -0.19 7.15
CA LEU A 19 13.14 -1.42 6.64
C LEU A 19 14.13 -2.38 6.00
N GLU A 20 15.40 -2.01 5.82
CA GLU A 20 16.45 -2.86 5.22
C GLU A 20 16.11 -3.35 3.79
N LEU A 21 15.22 -2.65 3.09
CA LEU A 21 14.86 -2.94 1.71
C LEU A 21 15.94 -2.44 0.74
N PRO A 22 16.17 -3.11 -0.39
CA PRO A 22 17.09 -2.60 -1.40
C PRO A 22 16.56 -1.28 -1.99
N VAL A 23 17.41 -0.26 -2.03
CA VAL A 23 17.07 1.06 -2.58
C VAL A 23 18.14 1.50 -3.58
N GLU A 24 17.70 1.91 -4.75
CA GLU A 24 18.50 2.61 -5.74
C GLU A 24 18.21 4.12 -5.63
N LEU A 25 19.23 4.90 -5.27
CA LEU A 25 19.15 6.35 -5.23
C LEU A 25 19.76 6.93 -6.51
N ASP A 26 18.96 7.67 -7.27
CA ASP A 26 19.40 8.49 -8.41
C ASP A 26 19.51 9.96 -7.98
N ALA A 27 19.91 10.85 -8.90
CA ALA A 27 20.12 12.26 -8.63
C ALA A 27 18.85 12.99 -8.09
N GLU A 28 17.67 12.59 -8.55
CA GLU A 28 16.40 13.25 -8.18
C GLU A 28 15.37 12.30 -7.55
N SER A 29 15.48 10.98 -7.76
CA SER A 29 14.49 10.00 -7.30
C SER A 29 15.13 8.84 -6.56
N ALA A 30 14.32 8.09 -5.82
CA ALA A 30 14.75 6.83 -5.21
C ALA A 30 13.77 5.71 -5.56
N THR A 31 14.29 4.55 -5.92
CA THR A 31 13.49 3.35 -6.24
C THR A 31 13.75 2.29 -5.18
N VAL A 32 12.70 1.91 -4.46
CA VAL A 32 12.70 0.82 -3.48
C VAL A 32 12.27 -0.46 -4.20
N HIS A 33 13.01 -1.54 -3.99
CA HIS A 33 12.66 -2.87 -4.47
C HIS A 33 11.90 -3.62 -3.38
N ILE A 34 10.70 -4.09 -3.71
CA ILE A 34 9.76 -4.75 -2.79
C ILE A 34 9.38 -6.08 -3.44
N GLY A 35 10.23 -7.09 -3.24
CA GLY A 35 10.14 -8.38 -3.93
C GLY A 35 10.05 -8.20 -5.45
N GLU A 36 8.90 -8.55 -6.03
CA GLU A 36 8.61 -8.47 -7.47
C GLU A 36 8.13 -7.08 -7.92
N SER A 37 7.89 -6.16 -6.99
CA SER A 37 7.40 -4.81 -7.26
C SER A 37 8.46 -3.75 -6.98
N THR A 38 8.25 -2.56 -7.54
CA THR A 38 9.05 -1.38 -7.23
C THR A 38 8.20 -0.19 -6.80
N LEU A 39 8.74 0.61 -5.88
CA LEU A 39 8.20 1.91 -5.47
C LEU A 39 9.21 3.02 -5.78
N THR A 40 8.89 3.88 -6.73
CA THR A 40 9.71 5.04 -7.08
C THR A 40 9.17 6.30 -6.41
N MET A 41 10.01 6.96 -5.62
CA MET A 41 9.73 8.23 -4.97
C MET A 41 10.35 9.36 -5.80
N VAL A 42 9.52 10.30 -6.23
CA VAL A 42 9.94 11.50 -6.97
C VAL A 42 9.71 12.75 -6.11
N PRO A 43 10.54 13.79 -6.25
CA PRO A 43 10.44 14.97 -5.41
C PRO A 43 9.19 15.77 -5.81
N GLY A 44 8.52 16.35 -4.83
CA GLY A 44 7.40 17.26 -5.08
C GLY A 44 7.10 18.15 -3.88
N PRO A 45 6.15 19.08 -4.05
CA PRO A 45 5.76 19.98 -2.96
C PRO A 45 5.10 19.21 -1.82
N ALA A 46 5.06 19.82 -0.64
CA ALA A 46 4.23 19.32 0.45
C ALA A 46 2.76 19.20 -0.02
N TYR A 47 2.13 18.10 0.37
CA TYR A 47 0.76 17.77 0.02
C TYR A 47 -0.06 17.46 1.28
N HIS A 48 -1.38 17.45 1.12
CA HIS A 48 -2.30 17.09 2.20
C HIS A 48 -2.58 15.58 2.19
N GLY A 49 -2.70 14.98 3.38
CA GLY A 49 -2.96 13.56 3.54
C GLY A 49 -1.69 12.70 3.38
N ALA A 50 -1.89 11.39 3.41
CA ALA A 50 -0.82 10.40 3.38
C ALA A 50 -1.15 9.26 2.40
N HIS A 51 -0.11 8.71 1.79
CA HIS A 51 -0.24 7.50 0.99
C HIS A 51 -0.56 6.30 1.90
N HIS A 52 -1.34 5.35 1.39
CA HIS A 52 -1.50 4.05 2.02
C HIS A 52 -0.97 2.97 1.09
N ILE A 53 -0.03 2.17 1.57
CA ILE A 53 0.70 1.19 0.78
C ILE A 53 0.91 -0.07 1.63
N ALA A 54 0.48 -1.22 1.13
CA ALA A 54 0.68 -2.50 1.79
C ALA A 54 1.69 -3.38 1.04
N PHE A 55 2.46 -4.17 1.78
CA PHE A 55 3.43 -5.13 1.25
C PHE A 55 2.99 -6.55 1.59
N THR A 56 2.89 -7.42 0.59
CA THR A 56 2.58 -8.84 0.81
C THR A 56 3.75 -9.52 1.51
N ILE A 57 3.48 -10.21 2.63
CA ILE A 57 4.41 -11.14 3.27
C ILE A 57 3.93 -12.59 3.11
N PRO A 58 4.80 -13.60 3.31
CA PRO A 58 4.42 -15.00 3.21
C PRO A 58 3.30 -15.38 4.18
N ALA A 59 2.41 -16.27 3.73
CA ALA A 59 1.34 -16.80 4.57
C ALA A 59 1.89 -17.54 5.79
N GLY A 60 1.41 -17.17 6.99
CA GLY A 60 1.87 -17.74 8.26
C GLY A 60 3.09 -17.04 8.84
N SER A 61 3.56 -15.94 8.25
CA SER A 61 4.73 -15.18 8.71
C SER A 61 4.36 -13.91 9.49
N LEU A 62 3.09 -13.59 9.77
CA LEU A 62 2.75 -12.34 10.48
C LEU A 62 3.45 -12.21 11.84
N THR A 63 3.49 -13.27 12.65
CA THR A 63 4.12 -13.22 13.97
C THR A 63 5.63 -12.94 13.91
N PRO A 64 6.44 -13.68 13.12
CA PRO A 64 7.86 -13.33 12.99
C PRO A 64 8.08 -11.98 12.27
N ALA A 65 7.23 -11.61 11.31
CA ALA A 65 7.28 -10.29 10.66
C ALA A 65 7.02 -9.16 11.66
N LYS A 66 6.06 -9.32 12.58
CA LYS A 66 5.82 -8.40 13.69
C LYS A 66 7.05 -8.25 14.58
N GLN A 67 7.66 -9.36 14.98
CA GLN A 67 8.86 -9.34 15.82
C GLN A 67 10.02 -8.59 15.14
N TRP A 68 10.19 -8.79 13.83
CA TRP A 68 11.16 -8.05 13.03
C TRP A 68 10.81 -6.56 12.95
N LEU A 69 9.56 -6.22 12.64
CA LEU A 69 9.11 -4.85 12.42
C LEU A 69 9.11 -4.01 13.71
N SER A 70 8.67 -4.56 14.85
CA SER A 70 8.60 -3.85 16.14
C SER A 70 9.97 -3.47 16.72
N GLN A 71 11.06 -4.05 16.22
CA GLN A 71 12.43 -3.64 16.59
C GLN A 71 12.88 -2.38 15.85
N ARG A 72 12.18 -2.00 14.78
CA ARG A 72 12.58 -0.97 13.83
C ARG A 72 11.64 0.24 13.87
N VAL A 73 10.34 0.00 14.05
CA VAL A 73 9.30 1.04 14.06
C VAL A 73 8.28 0.80 15.18
N THR A 74 7.57 1.87 15.55
CA THR A 74 6.37 1.75 16.39
C THR A 74 5.20 1.29 15.52
N LEU A 75 4.54 0.22 15.92
CA LEU A 75 3.32 -0.24 15.27
C LEU A 75 2.15 0.67 15.62
N GLN A 76 1.31 0.95 14.63
CA GLN A 76 0.06 1.67 14.82
C GLN A 76 -0.97 0.77 15.52
N THR A 77 -1.87 1.40 16.28
CA THR A 77 -2.89 0.68 17.05
C THR A 77 -4.30 1.21 16.81
N ASP A 78 -5.32 0.47 17.23
CA ASP A 78 -6.74 0.89 17.21
C ASP A 78 -7.14 1.82 18.37
N GLY A 79 -6.17 2.33 19.14
CA GLY A 79 -6.43 3.08 20.37
C GLY A 79 -6.80 2.21 21.58
N GLN A 80 -6.89 0.89 21.41
CA GLN A 80 -7.01 -0.11 22.49
C GLN A 80 -5.73 -0.94 22.64
N TRP A 81 -4.64 -0.50 22.02
CA TRP A 81 -3.32 -1.16 22.00
C TRP A 81 -3.28 -2.47 21.20
N HIS A 82 -4.30 -2.77 20.38
CA HIS A 82 -4.18 -3.84 19.41
C HIS A 82 -3.41 -3.34 18.18
N ASP A 83 -2.41 -4.10 17.77
CA ASP A 83 -1.48 -3.81 16.67
C ASP A 83 -1.49 -4.91 15.57
N GLU A 84 -2.33 -5.94 15.76
CA GLU A 84 -2.61 -7.00 14.79
C GLU A 84 -4.07 -6.92 14.38
N PHE A 85 -4.33 -6.95 13.08
CA PHE A 85 -5.67 -6.74 12.53
C PHE A 85 -6.07 -7.90 11.63
N ASP A 86 -7.17 -8.57 11.97
CA ASP A 86 -7.80 -9.55 11.08
C ASP A 86 -8.74 -8.84 10.10
N CYS A 87 -8.59 -9.15 8.81
CA CYS A 87 -9.52 -8.67 7.79
C CYS A 87 -10.83 -9.49 7.78
N ALA A 88 -11.85 -8.99 7.07
CA ALA A 88 -13.09 -9.75 6.87
C ALA A 88 -12.81 -11.12 6.22
N PRO A 89 -13.61 -12.17 6.49
CA PRO A 89 -13.28 -13.55 6.08
C PRO A 89 -12.95 -13.73 4.59
N ASN A 90 -13.59 -12.97 3.69
CA ASN A 90 -13.33 -13.04 2.24
C ASN A 90 -11.95 -12.51 1.83
N TRP A 91 -11.28 -11.73 2.69
CA TRP A 91 -9.91 -11.25 2.46
C TRP A 91 -8.87 -12.31 2.80
N GLN A 92 -9.20 -13.22 3.73
CA GLN A 92 -8.27 -14.21 4.28
C GLN A 92 -6.92 -13.60 4.66
N ALA A 93 -6.94 -12.41 5.26
CA ALA A 93 -5.74 -11.62 5.48
C ALA A 93 -5.61 -11.11 6.91
N ARG A 94 -4.35 -10.89 7.32
CA ARG A 94 -3.99 -10.28 8.61
C ARG A 94 -2.90 -9.25 8.39
N SER A 95 -2.95 -8.19 9.18
CA SER A 95 -2.19 -6.98 8.89
C SER A 95 -1.50 -6.39 10.11
N LEU A 96 -0.36 -5.74 9.87
CA LEU A 96 0.38 -4.88 10.80
C LEU A 96 0.55 -3.51 10.14
N TYR A 97 0.32 -2.43 10.88
CA TYR A 97 0.43 -1.06 10.34
C TYR A 97 1.53 -0.28 11.04
N PHE A 98 2.19 0.61 10.30
CA PHE A 98 3.25 1.48 10.81
C PHE A 98 3.36 2.74 9.95
N ALA A 99 3.94 3.81 10.51
CA ALA A 99 4.16 5.04 9.77
C ALA A 99 5.43 4.95 8.91
N GLY A 100 5.35 5.47 7.68
CA GLY A 100 6.46 5.66 6.76
C GLY A 100 6.78 7.14 6.51
N PRO A 101 7.58 7.44 5.47
CA PRO A 101 7.88 8.80 5.06
C PRO A 101 6.61 9.57 4.70
N ASP A 102 6.59 10.89 4.94
CA ASP A 102 5.42 11.75 4.71
C ASP A 102 4.13 11.23 5.39
N ASP A 103 4.27 10.65 6.59
CA ASP A 103 3.20 10.02 7.37
C ASP A 103 2.44 8.91 6.62
N ALA A 104 3.07 8.31 5.59
CA ALA A 104 2.48 7.20 4.85
C ALA A 104 2.03 6.09 5.80
N VAL A 105 0.82 5.57 5.60
CA VAL A 105 0.29 4.43 6.34
C VAL A 105 0.74 3.16 5.63
N LEU A 106 1.87 2.62 6.10
CA LEU A 106 2.45 1.39 5.56
C LEU A 106 1.86 0.17 6.28
N GLU A 107 1.74 -0.91 5.53
CA GLU A 107 1.15 -2.16 6.00
C GLU A 107 2.00 -3.37 5.59
N LEU A 108 2.23 -4.31 6.52
CA LEU A 108 2.58 -5.68 6.16
C LEU A 108 1.31 -6.51 6.22
N ILE A 109 0.99 -7.19 5.13
CA ILE A 109 -0.23 -8.00 5.01
C ILE A 109 0.13 -9.43 4.61
N GLU A 110 -0.27 -10.41 5.44
CA GLU A 110 -0.27 -11.81 5.03
C GLU A 110 -1.63 -12.17 4.43
N ARG A 111 -1.64 -12.93 3.33
CA ARG A 111 -2.87 -13.46 2.72
C ARG A 111 -2.81 -14.99 2.75
N ASN A 112 -3.66 -15.62 3.54
CA ASN A 112 -3.67 -17.07 3.75
C ASN A 112 -4.01 -17.89 2.50
N ILE A 113 -4.64 -17.28 1.50
CA ILE A 113 -4.98 -17.92 0.23
C ILE A 113 -3.79 -18.06 -0.72
N LEU A 114 -2.74 -17.25 -0.55
CA LEU A 114 -1.58 -17.29 -1.41
C LEU A 114 -0.70 -18.50 -1.06
N ASP A 115 -0.30 -19.25 -2.09
CA ASP A 115 0.62 -20.37 -1.96
C ASP A 115 2.08 -19.89 -1.98
N ASN A 116 2.44 -19.14 -0.93
CA ASN A 116 3.74 -18.45 -0.84
C ASN A 116 4.48 -18.71 0.48
N ARG A 117 4.10 -19.77 1.22
CA ARG A 117 4.68 -20.14 2.52
C ARG A 117 6.18 -20.36 2.41
N ILE A 118 6.89 -20.05 3.50
CA ILE A 118 8.34 -20.27 3.64
C ILE A 118 8.62 -21.31 4.73
N GLU A 119 9.71 -22.06 4.57
CA GLU A 119 10.17 -23.08 5.54
C GLU A 119 11.38 -22.60 6.36
N HIS A 120 11.75 -21.33 6.25
CA HIS A 120 12.84 -20.69 6.99
C HIS A 120 12.31 -19.52 7.83
N PRO A 121 13.11 -18.99 8.78
CA PRO A 121 12.75 -17.77 9.49
C PRO A 121 12.53 -16.61 8.51
N PHE A 122 11.53 -15.78 8.81
CA PHE A 122 11.23 -14.57 8.04
C PHE A 122 12.41 -13.60 8.09
N ASP A 123 12.76 -13.05 6.93
CA ASP A 123 13.62 -11.87 6.81
C ASP A 123 13.04 -10.86 5.81
N VAL A 124 13.67 -9.69 5.67
CA VAL A 124 13.20 -8.62 4.77
C VAL A 124 13.11 -9.07 3.31
N GLY A 125 13.96 -10.02 2.88
CA GLY A 125 13.95 -10.58 1.53
C GLY A 125 12.72 -11.43 1.24
N ASP A 126 11.94 -11.79 2.26
CA ASP A 126 10.67 -12.53 2.10
C ASP A 126 9.48 -11.66 1.72
N ILE A 127 9.60 -10.33 1.80
CA ILE A 127 8.57 -9.40 1.34
C ILE A 127 8.40 -9.56 -0.18
N ARG A 128 7.16 -9.83 -0.62
CA ARG A 128 6.87 -10.35 -1.97
C ARG A 128 6.56 -9.29 -3.01
N SER A 129 5.74 -8.31 -2.66
CA SER A 129 5.21 -7.35 -3.64
C SER A 129 4.49 -6.21 -2.95
N LEU A 130 4.16 -5.17 -3.72
CA LEU A 130 3.09 -4.25 -3.37
C LEU A 130 1.77 -5.01 -3.42
N SER A 131 1.04 -5.03 -2.30
CA SER A 131 -0.26 -5.68 -2.15
C SER A 131 -1.41 -4.72 -2.38
N GLU A 132 -1.33 -3.53 -1.79
CA GLU A 132 -2.44 -2.58 -1.79
C GLU A 132 -1.95 -1.16 -2.00
N VAL A 133 -2.73 -0.38 -2.74
CA VAL A 133 -2.50 1.06 -2.95
C VAL A 133 -3.78 1.84 -2.68
N GLY A 134 -3.74 2.75 -1.72
CA GLY A 134 -4.90 3.56 -1.33
C GLY A 134 -5.13 4.79 -2.21
N PHE A 135 -6.34 4.93 -2.74
CA PHE A 135 -6.79 6.09 -3.53
C PHE A 135 -7.95 6.81 -2.81
N GLY A 136 -7.77 8.12 -2.56
CA GLY A 136 -8.84 9.00 -2.10
C GLY A 136 -9.64 9.55 -3.27
N VAL A 137 -10.87 9.12 -3.44
CA VAL A 137 -11.74 9.49 -4.56
C VAL A 137 -12.99 10.21 -4.08
N SER A 138 -13.51 11.12 -4.90
CA SER A 138 -14.74 11.86 -4.57
C SER A 138 -16.01 11.02 -4.64
N ASP A 139 -15.99 9.93 -5.41
CA ASP A 139 -17.09 8.99 -5.56
C ASP A 139 -16.52 7.58 -5.78
N VAL A 140 -16.59 6.75 -4.74
CA VAL A 140 -16.04 5.39 -4.72
C VAL A 140 -16.70 4.50 -5.76
N LEU A 141 -18.04 4.49 -5.80
CA LEU A 141 -18.79 3.60 -6.70
C LEU A 141 -18.55 3.97 -8.16
N ARG A 142 -18.47 5.26 -8.47
CA ARG A 142 -18.12 5.73 -9.81
C ARG A 142 -16.69 5.35 -10.20
N ALA A 143 -15.73 5.47 -9.28
CA ALA A 143 -14.35 5.07 -9.55
C ALA A 143 -14.23 3.55 -9.79
N GLN A 144 -14.94 2.71 -9.02
CA GLN A 144 -14.99 1.27 -9.25
C GLN A 144 -15.58 0.94 -10.62
N ALA A 145 -16.68 1.59 -11.02
CA ALA A 145 -17.28 1.39 -12.34
C ALA A 145 -16.30 1.78 -13.47
N LEU A 146 -15.57 2.89 -13.32
CA LEU A 146 -14.55 3.29 -14.30
C LEU A 146 -13.42 2.27 -14.42
N MET A 147 -12.91 1.77 -13.29
CA MET A 147 -11.88 0.72 -13.28
C MET A 147 -12.40 -0.57 -13.94
N HIS A 148 -13.65 -0.95 -13.68
CA HIS A 148 -14.27 -2.10 -14.31
C HIS A 148 -14.41 -1.93 -15.83
N ASP A 149 -15.06 -0.86 -16.26
CA ASP A 149 -15.38 -0.64 -17.68
C ASP A 149 -14.14 -0.41 -18.54
N THR A 150 -13.09 0.19 -17.96
CA THR A 150 -11.87 0.59 -18.70
C THR A 150 -10.74 -0.42 -18.57
N LEU A 151 -10.53 -0.96 -17.36
CA LEU A 151 -9.39 -1.83 -17.05
C LEU A 151 -9.80 -3.30 -16.91
N GLY A 152 -11.10 -3.61 -16.88
CA GLY A 152 -11.59 -4.97 -16.65
C GLY A 152 -11.44 -5.46 -15.20
N LEU A 153 -11.03 -4.58 -14.27
CA LEU A 153 -10.81 -4.95 -12.88
C LEU A 153 -12.14 -5.09 -12.13
N LEU A 154 -12.25 -6.11 -11.28
CA LEU A 154 -13.48 -6.41 -10.55
C LEU A 154 -13.45 -5.81 -9.14
N PRO A 155 -14.61 -5.39 -8.60
CA PRO A 155 -14.73 -5.10 -7.17
C PRO A 155 -14.34 -6.31 -6.33
N PHE A 156 -13.53 -6.09 -5.30
CA PHE A 156 -13.14 -7.13 -4.37
C PHE A 156 -14.14 -7.23 -3.20
N GLY A 157 -15.20 -8.01 -3.40
CA GLY A 157 -16.32 -8.10 -2.46
C GLY A 157 -17.48 -7.16 -2.84
N GLN A 158 -18.34 -6.82 -1.86
CA GLN A 158 -19.52 -6.00 -2.13
C GLN A 158 -19.16 -4.51 -2.27
N PRO A 159 -19.48 -3.85 -3.39
CA PRO A 159 -19.28 -2.41 -3.56
C PRO A 159 -20.01 -1.59 -2.50
N GLY A 160 -19.35 -0.58 -1.95
CA GLY A 160 -19.93 0.34 -0.99
C GLY A 160 -19.39 1.76 -1.17
N PRO A 161 -20.17 2.81 -0.85
CA PRO A 161 -19.75 4.20 -1.06
C PRO A 161 -18.62 4.65 -0.13
N GLY A 162 -18.39 3.95 0.99
CA GLY A 162 -17.36 4.31 1.97
C GLY A 162 -16.05 3.53 1.84
N PHE A 163 -16.03 2.42 1.10
CA PHE A 163 -14.87 1.55 0.94
C PHE A 163 -15.11 0.62 -0.25
N GLY A 164 -14.27 0.73 -1.28
CA GLY A 164 -14.46 0.06 -2.57
C GLY A 164 -13.17 -0.54 -3.10
N PRO A 165 -12.69 -1.66 -2.54
CA PRO A 165 -11.50 -2.34 -3.05
C PRO A 165 -11.74 -2.88 -4.47
N VAL A 166 -10.71 -2.85 -5.32
CA VAL A 166 -10.76 -3.31 -6.73
C VAL A 166 -9.50 -4.10 -7.05
N GLY A 167 -9.66 -5.26 -7.69
CA GLY A 167 -8.57 -6.18 -8.00
C GLY A 167 -8.78 -7.56 -7.35
N ASP A 168 -7.68 -8.21 -6.98
CA ASP A 168 -7.67 -9.54 -6.39
C ASP A 168 -6.57 -9.68 -5.33
N HIS A 169 -6.27 -10.90 -4.91
CA HIS A 169 -5.29 -11.16 -3.85
C HIS A 169 -3.84 -10.84 -4.25
N ASP A 170 -3.55 -10.71 -5.55
CA ASP A 170 -2.21 -10.37 -6.04
C ASP A 170 -1.99 -8.84 -6.06
N GLY A 171 -3.06 -8.05 -6.15
CA GLY A 171 -3.00 -6.60 -6.04
C GLY A 171 -4.37 -5.92 -5.93
N LEU A 172 -4.50 -4.99 -4.98
CA LEU A 172 -5.72 -4.21 -4.76
C LEU A 172 -5.47 -2.69 -4.87
N PHE A 173 -6.43 -2.01 -5.50
CA PHE A 173 -6.66 -0.59 -5.29
C PHE A 173 -7.68 -0.42 -4.17
N ILE A 174 -7.33 0.32 -3.13
CA ILE A 174 -8.20 0.59 -1.98
C ILE A 174 -8.84 1.97 -2.15
N LEU A 175 -10.08 1.99 -2.67
CA LEU A 175 -10.79 3.24 -2.93
C LEU A 175 -11.59 3.68 -1.71
N VAL A 176 -11.38 4.91 -1.27
CA VAL A 176 -12.08 5.51 -0.12
C VAL A 176 -12.47 6.96 -0.41
N PRO A 177 -13.48 7.53 0.28
CA PRO A 177 -13.78 8.95 0.15
C PRO A 177 -12.61 9.84 0.61
N THR A 178 -12.42 10.99 -0.03
CA THR A 178 -11.31 11.91 0.28
C THR A 178 -11.35 12.51 1.69
N ASP A 179 -12.51 12.49 2.34
CA ASP A 179 -12.74 13.06 3.68
C ASP A 179 -12.68 12.04 4.82
N ILE A 180 -12.40 10.76 4.52
CA ILE A 180 -12.10 9.77 5.56
C ILE A 180 -10.63 9.83 5.98
N THR A 181 -10.29 9.12 7.05
CA THR A 181 -8.92 8.90 7.47
C THR A 181 -8.54 7.43 7.40
N TRP A 182 -7.27 7.16 7.09
CA TRP A 182 -6.76 5.80 7.03
C TRP A 182 -6.83 5.13 8.41
N ARG A 183 -7.35 3.91 8.41
CA ARG A 183 -7.20 2.97 9.53
C ARG A 183 -5.73 2.55 9.68
N PRO A 184 -5.30 2.08 10.87
CA PRO A 184 -6.10 1.85 12.08
C PRO A 184 -6.26 3.07 12.99
N GLU A 185 -5.35 4.06 12.95
CA GLU A 185 -5.37 5.19 13.88
C GLU A 185 -6.39 6.28 13.50
N ASN A 186 -6.87 6.31 12.25
CA ASN A 186 -7.85 7.28 11.76
C ASN A 186 -7.36 8.75 11.88
N ARG A 187 -6.07 8.99 11.62
CA ARG A 187 -5.42 10.30 11.83
C ARG A 187 -5.22 11.13 10.57
N VAL A 188 -4.88 10.48 9.47
CA VAL A 188 -4.47 11.14 8.22
C VAL A 188 -5.40 10.73 7.08
N PRO A 189 -5.87 11.69 6.24
CA PRO A 189 -6.69 11.39 5.07
C PRO A 189 -5.85 10.88 3.90
N PRO A 190 -6.47 10.37 2.82
CA PRO A 190 -5.77 10.03 1.59
C PRO A 190 -4.94 11.17 1.01
N ALA A 191 -3.76 10.85 0.48
CA ALA A 191 -2.87 11.81 -0.15
C ALA A 191 -3.51 12.49 -1.37
N ALA A 192 -3.50 13.81 -1.35
CA ALA A 192 -3.81 14.68 -2.48
C ALA A 192 -2.54 14.96 -3.32
N ALA A 193 -1.91 13.89 -3.82
CA ALA A 193 -0.63 13.95 -4.52
C ALA A 193 -0.58 12.98 -5.72
N PRO A 194 0.12 13.34 -6.81
CA PRO A 194 0.27 12.47 -7.97
C PRO A 194 0.77 11.08 -7.60
N THR A 195 0.06 10.06 -8.08
CA THR A 195 0.36 8.65 -7.89
C THR A 195 0.18 7.94 -9.23
N VAL A 196 1.23 7.25 -9.68
CA VAL A 196 1.20 6.47 -10.92
C VAL A 196 1.40 4.99 -10.58
N VAL A 197 0.45 4.16 -10.99
CA VAL A 197 0.53 2.70 -10.83
C VAL A 197 0.66 2.07 -12.22
N THR A 198 1.79 1.43 -12.46
CA THR A 198 2.00 0.56 -13.62
C THR A 198 1.64 -0.87 -13.22
N ALA A 199 0.72 -1.50 -13.95
CA ALA A 199 0.18 -2.83 -13.64
C ALA A 199 -0.19 -3.60 -14.92
N ASP A 200 -0.51 -4.90 -14.79
CA ASP A 200 -1.07 -5.71 -15.88
C ASP A 200 -2.53 -5.33 -16.14
N VAL A 201 -2.72 -4.26 -16.91
CA VAL A 201 -4.02 -3.70 -17.30
C VAL A 201 -4.04 -3.40 -18.79
N PRO A 202 -5.21 -3.45 -19.46
CA PRO A 202 -5.28 -3.36 -20.92
C PRO A 202 -5.02 -1.95 -21.48
N THR A 203 -5.16 -0.91 -20.65
CA THR A 203 -5.02 0.49 -21.08
C THR A 203 -4.77 1.40 -19.87
N SER A 204 -4.49 2.69 -20.12
CA SER A 204 -4.39 3.69 -19.06
C SER A 204 -5.75 4.22 -18.63
N LEU A 205 -5.89 4.51 -17.33
CA LEU A 205 -7.05 5.17 -16.74
C LEU A 205 -6.58 6.24 -15.76
N ARG A 206 -7.13 7.45 -15.90
CA ARG A 206 -6.96 8.53 -14.94
C ARG A 206 -8.17 8.61 -14.02
N ILE A 207 -7.93 8.70 -12.71
CA ILE A 207 -8.99 8.77 -11.70
C ILE A 207 -8.76 10.03 -10.88
N GLY A 208 -9.72 10.95 -10.96
CA GLY A 208 -9.58 12.28 -10.38
C GLY A 208 -8.36 13.03 -10.93
N GLU A 209 -7.78 13.88 -10.10
CA GLU A 209 -6.63 14.72 -10.45
C GLU A 209 -5.28 14.05 -10.16
N HIS A 210 -5.27 13.05 -9.27
CA HIS A 210 -4.05 12.54 -8.67
C HIS A 210 -3.62 11.16 -9.17
N TYR A 211 -4.54 10.32 -9.64
CA TYR A 211 -4.23 8.91 -9.88
C TYR A 211 -4.20 8.59 -11.37
N LEU A 212 -3.12 7.92 -11.79
CA LEU A 212 -2.97 7.32 -13.11
C LEU A 212 -2.66 5.83 -12.93
N VAL A 213 -3.49 4.97 -13.50
CA VAL A 213 -3.18 3.56 -13.70
C VAL A 213 -2.79 3.37 -15.16
N GLN A 214 -1.72 2.64 -15.44
CA GLN A 214 -1.23 2.42 -16.81
C GLN A 214 -0.67 1.00 -17.01
N PRO A 215 -0.65 0.50 -18.26
CA PRO A 215 -0.05 -0.79 -18.58
C PRO A 215 1.45 -0.80 -18.33
N GLN A 216 1.99 -2.00 -18.07
CA GLN A 216 3.44 -2.26 -18.03
C GLN A 216 4.12 -2.07 -19.39
#